data_AF-A0A8J6CG31-F1
#
_entry.id   AF-A0A8J6CG31-F1
#
_cell.length_a   1.000
_cell.length_b   1.000
_cell.length_c   1.000
_cell.angle_alpha   90.00
_cell.angle_beta   90.00
_cell.angle_gamma   90.00
#
_symmetry.space_group_name_H-M   'P 1'
#
loop_
_entity.id
_entity.type
_entity.pdbx_description
1 polymer ?
#
loop_
_entity_poly.entity_id
_entity_poly.type
_entity_poly.pdbx_seq_one_letter_code
_entity_poly.pdbx_strand_id
1 'polypeptide(L)'
;MGPARLLVPALWLCAPVGAAVVVSQGGVRAALSLATVPARSAAPHFVVMAASPPPSSSVTFTSAPASKSRAGGKQAKPSPIWELDLYTRPVTNDQGKKLWELLVTDSNGVMRHVEPLPSSLINSRELRKRIQALVDRAEVRPTQVRFFRTEMQAMIGVALSELPVLTVPTRRTYELRNWLEARNRDVYPTMPGYKPALAEEERARPALDRQPVKMPDALRGDKWAFVELLLGELRGPDASIDSSNIGFGNIFSVDSIDLPDTTPVPGLLITSQRAEPLAAWMSGTELASVSADLERGDLSLEVGIDTQYMFARLWDLTQREEAAAFMRGCREARGLHFIAVQQSLEDNGVKGFWLLRNYEA
;
A
#
# COMPACT_ATOMS: atom_id res chain seq x y z
N MET A 1 64.73 17.57 -22.96
CA MET A 1 64.69 16.58 -21.86
C MET A 1 63.61 17.08 -20.92
N GLY A 2 62.39 16.52 -20.87
CA GLY A 2 62.04 15.11 -20.69
C GLY A 2 61.55 14.93 -19.23
N PRO A 3 60.38 14.31 -18.96
CA PRO A 3 59.46 14.69 -17.87
C PRO A 3 59.33 13.64 -16.72
N ALA A 4 58.35 13.85 -15.80
CA ALA A 4 57.64 12.90 -14.90
C ALA A 4 57.77 13.21 -13.40
N ARG A 5 56.85 12.92 -12.46
CA ARG A 5 55.43 12.47 -12.38
C ARG A 5 55.01 12.57 -10.88
N LEU A 6 53.71 12.79 -10.65
CA LEU A 6 52.82 12.40 -9.52
C LEU A 6 53.34 12.28 -8.06
N LEU A 7 52.61 12.92 -7.13
CA LEU A 7 51.73 12.22 -6.16
C LEU A 7 50.89 13.24 -5.34
N VAL A 8 49.57 13.19 -5.51
CA VAL A 8 48.57 13.79 -4.62
C VAL A 8 48.09 12.69 -3.68
N PRO A 9 48.07 12.87 -2.34
CA PRO A 9 47.50 11.86 -1.46
C PRO A 9 45.97 11.96 -1.44
N ALA A 10 45.36 10.78 -1.40
CA ALA A 10 43.93 10.54 -1.38
C ALA A 10 43.22 11.23 -0.21
N LEU A 11 42.20 12.04 -0.52
CA LEU A 11 41.11 12.29 0.41
C LEU A 11 40.20 11.05 0.42
N TRP A 12 40.15 10.37 1.55
CA TRP A 12 39.05 9.46 1.87
C TRP A 12 37.79 10.30 2.07
N LEU A 13 36.84 10.20 1.14
CA LEU A 13 35.45 10.59 1.39
C LEU A 13 34.81 9.51 2.26
N CYS A 14 34.50 9.86 3.51
CA CYS A 14 33.50 9.13 4.31
C CYS A 14 32.14 9.29 3.63
N ALA A 15 31.55 8.18 3.19
CA ALA A 15 30.12 8.11 2.88
C ALA A 15 29.31 8.11 4.20
N PRO A 16 28.13 8.76 4.27
CA PRO A 16 27.29 8.70 5.45
C PRO A 16 26.59 7.33 5.51
N VAL A 17 26.88 6.56 6.56
CA VAL A 17 26.10 5.40 6.97
C VAL A 17 24.83 5.93 7.62
N GLY A 18 23.68 5.72 6.98
CA GLY A 18 22.38 5.95 7.61
C GLY A 18 22.17 4.93 8.72
N ALA A 19 22.29 5.36 9.97
CA ALA A 19 22.04 4.54 11.14
C ALA A 19 20.59 4.75 11.61
N ALA A 20 19.78 3.69 11.60
CA ALA A 20 18.50 3.65 12.30
C ALA A 20 18.73 3.63 13.83
N VAL A 21 17.86 4.32 14.57
CA VAL A 21 17.90 4.42 16.03
C VAL A 21 16.94 3.39 16.61
N VAL A 22 17.46 2.46 17.42
CA VAL A 22 16.67 1.51 18.20
C VAL A 22 16.68 1.95 19.66
N VAL A 23 15.52 1.99 20.32
CA VAL A 23 15.42 2.02 21.78
C VAL A 23 15.22 0.58 22.25
N SER A 24 16.27 -0.04 22.80
CA SER A 24 16.19 -1.31 23.53
C SER A 24 17.41 -1.45 24.44
N GLN A 25 17.21 -1.96 25.66
CA GLN A 25 18.30 -2.55 26.45
C GLN A 25 18.01 -4.02 26.75
N GLY A 26 18.69 -4.87 25.98
CA GLY A 26 18.89 -6.30 26.15
C GLY A 26 19.90 -6.71 25.08
N GLY A 27 21.14 -6.25 25.26
CA GLY A 27 22.12 -5.97 24.22
C GLY A 27 22.22 -6.95 23.05
N VAL A 28 21.68 -6.54 21.90
CA VAL A 28 22.30 -6.69 20.57
C VAL A 28 21.78 -5.54 19.69
N ARG A 29 22.68 -4.83 19.00
CA ARG A 29 22.33 -3.84 17.97
C ARG A 29 22.02 -4.58 16.67
N ALA A 30 20.79 -4.49 16.17
CA ALA A 30 20.43 -4.99 14.86
C ALA A 30 20.21 -3.82 13.91
N ALA A 31 21.06 -3.70 12.90
CA ALA A 31 20.79 -2.87 11.73
C ALA A 31 20.28 -3.82 10.64
N LEU A 32 19.14 -3.51 10.02
CA LEU A 32 18.76 -4.16 8.77
C LEU A 32 19.73 -3.66 7.69
N SER A 33 20.73 -4.47 7.35
CA SER A 33 21.66 -4.17 6.25
C SER A 33 21.52 -5.23 5.18
N LEU A 34 20.86 -4.89 4.07
CA LEU A 34 20.78 -5.75 2.89
C LEU A 34 21.95 -5.42 1.95
N ALA A 35 22.80 -6.41 1.67
CA ALA A 35 23.97 -6.25 0.81
C ALA A 35 23.57 -6.07 -0.67
N THR A 36 24.11 -5.04 -1.34
CA THR A 36 23.87 -4.73 -2.75
C THR A 36 24.88 -5.44 -3.68
N VAL A 37 24.42 -5.99 -4.80
CA VAL A 37 25.25 -6.52 -5.90
C VAL A 37 25.26 -5.52 -7.07
N PRO A 38 26.41 -5.11 -7.64
CA PRO A 38 26.42 -4.08 -8.68
C PRO A 38 26.20 -4.65 -10.09
N ALA A 39 25.34 -4.01 -10.89
CA ALA A 39 25.19 -4.24 -12.33
C ALA A 39 25.61 -3.01 -13.16
N ARG A 40 26.24 -3.30 -14.31
CA ARG A 40 26.96 -2.38 -15.22
C ARG A 40 26.07 -1.46 -16.06
N SER A 41 26.63 -0.28 -16.34
CA SER A 41 26.16 0.81 -17.22
C SER A 41 26.37 0.55 -18.73
N ALA A 42 25.47 1.08 -19.59
CA ALA A 42 25.81 1.84 -20.81
C ALA A 42 24.58 2.46 -21.55
N ALA A 43 24.54 3.81 -21.55
CA ALA A 43 24.41 4.79 -22.67
C ALA A 43 23.30 4.74 -23.79
N PRO A 44 22.97 5.92 -24.41
CA PRO A 44 21.64 6.29 -24.94
C PRO A 44 21.58 6.50 -26.47
N HIS A 45 20.44 6.94 -27.06
CA HIS A 45 20.39 7.93 -28.18
C HIS A 45 18.97 8.39 -28.65
N PHE A 46 18.85 9.72 -28.79
CA PHE A 46 18.15 10.60 -29.76
C PHE A 46 16.61 10.78 -29.90
N VAL A 47 16.29 12.04 -30.25
CA VAL A 47 15.06 12.86 -30.24
C VAL A 47 14.68 13.24 -31.68
N VAL A 48 13.38 13.40 -32.04
CA VAL A 48 12.88 14.44 -32.99
C VAL A 48 11.40 14.79 -32.73
N MET A 49 11.07 16.09 -32.74
CA MET A 49 9.72 16.72 -32.72
C MET A 49 9.24 17.09 -34.14
N ALA A 50 7.91 17.16 -34.37
CA ALA A 50 7.29 18.11 -35.32
C ALA A 50 5.76 18.22 -35.11
N ALA A 51 5.19 19.34 -35.56
CA ALA A 51 3.97 20.01 -35.12
C ALA A 51 2.67 19.73 -35.92
N SER A 52 1.52 20.12 -35.31
CA SER A 52 0.13 20.23 -35.83
C SER A 52 -0.04 21.40 -36.86
N PRO A 53 -1.23 21.81 -37.43
CA PRO A 53 -2.62 21.80 -36.91
C PRO A 53 -3.74 21.59 -38.01
N PRO A 54 -4.98 22.21 -37.99
CA PRO A 54 -6.29 21.60 -37.64
C PRO A 54 -7.37 21.83 -38.77
N PRO A 55 -8.70 22.01 -38.58
CA PRO A 55 -9.67 21.71 -37.49
C PRO A 55 -10.99 21.01 -37.95
N SER A 56 -11.91 20.64 -37.02
CA SER A 56 -13.37 20.96 -37.05
C SER A 56 -14.20 20.25 -35.96
N SER A 57 -15.32 20.88 -35.63
CA SER A 57 -16.01 20.97 -34.33
C SER A 57 -17.09 19.91 -34.06
N SER A 58 -17.26 19.48 -32.79
CA SER A 58 -18.57 19.19 -32.17
C SER A 58 -18.46 19.01 -30.65
N VAL A 59 -19.53 19.42 -29.95
CA VAL A 59 -19.61 19.74 -28.51
C VAL A 59 -19.71 18.47 -27.65
N THR A 60 -18.89 18.36 -26.59
CA THR A 60 -18.93 17.26 -25.59
C THR A 60 -18.88 17.84 -24.17
N PHE A 61 -19.66 17.25 -23.25
CA PHE A 61 -19.69 17.59 -21.82
C PHE A 61 -18.30 17.47 -21.18
N THR A 62 -17.85 18.55 -20.56
CA THR A 62 -16.50 18.72 -20.02
C THR A 62 -16.20 17.79 -18.84
N SER A 63 -15.36 16.79 -19.06
CA SER A 63 -14.52 16.20 -18.02
C SER A 63 -13.45 17.20 -17.60
N ALA A 64 -13.30 17.46 -16.30
CA ALA A 64 -12.20 18.27 -15.75
C ALA A 64 -10.82 17.66 -16.13
N PRO A 65 -9.78 18.49 -16.33
CA PRO A 65 -8.58 18.08 -17.03
C PRO A 65 -7.68 17.17 -16.20
N ALA A 66 -7.17 16.13 -16.87
CA ALA A 66 -6.03 15.35 -16.40
C ALA A 66 -4.84 16.28 -16.12
N SER A 67 -4.20 16.10 -14.96
CA SER A 67 -2.95 16.77 -14.62
C SER A 67 -1.87 16.39 -15.65
N LYS A 68 -1.12 17.40 -16.10
CA LYS A 68 -0.02 17.23 -17.07
C LYS A 68 1.05 16.33 -16.47
N SER A 69 1.19 15.12 -17.01
CA SER A 69 2.35 14.26 -16.74
C SER A 69 3.58 14.83 -17.44
N ARG A 70 4.68 14.91 -16.68
CA ARG A 70 5.99 15.36 -17.14
C ARG A 70 6.58 14.26 -18.04
N ALA A 71 7.02 14.64 -19.24
CA ALA A 71 7.64 13.73 -20.20
C ALA A 71 9.00 13.19 -19.70
N GLY A 72 9.24 11.88 -19.87
CA GLY A 72 10.59 11.30 -19.76
C GLY A 72 10.74 9.90 -19.15
N GLY A 73 9.68 9.22 -18.71
CA GLY A 73 9.74 7.83 -18.24
C GLY A 73 8.95 6.89 -19.17
N LYS A 74 9.42 5.65 -19.38
CA LYS A 74 8.58 4.60 -19.96
C LYS A 74 7.26 4.59 -19.18
N GLN A 75 6.13 4.81 -19.84
CA GLN A 75 4.83 4.73 -19.19
C GLN A 75 4.71 3.35 -18.54
N ALA A 76 4.48 3.32 -17.23
CA ALA A 76 4.33 2.07 -16.50
C ALA A 76 3.11 1.32 -17.06
N LYS A 77 3.26 0.02 -17.28
CA LYS A 77 2.16 -0.83 -17.76
C LYS A 77 1.16 -1.07 -16.60
N PRO A 78 -0.16 -1.07 -16.84
CA PRO A 78 -1.14 -1.38 -15.81
C PRO A 78 -0.93 -2.77 -15.18
N SER A 79 -1.17 -2.87 -13.88
CA SER A 79 -1.14 -4.15 -13.14
C SER A 79 -2.32 -5.05 -13.52
N PRO A 80 -2.15 -6.38 -13.57
CA PRO A 80 -3.26 -7.33 -13.68
C PRO A 80 -4.04 -7.49 -12.36
N ILE A 81 -3.64 -6.82 -11.28
CA ILE A 81 -4.37 -6.79 -10.01
C ILE A 81 -5.18 -5.51 -10.00
N TRP A 82 -6.51 -5.64 -10.01
CA TRP A 82 -7.43 -4.52 -9.91
C TRP A 82 -7.95 -4.35 -8.49
N GLU A 83 -8.35 -3.13 -8.17
CA GLU A 83 -8.96 -2.70 -6.93
C GLU A 83 -10.28 -2.00 -7.25
N LEU A 84 -11.36 -2.42 -6.59
CA LEU A 84 -12.72 -2.00 -6.89
C LEU A 84 -13.43 -1.46 -5.64
N ASP A 85 -14.12 -0.33 -5.80
CA ASP A 85 -15.10 0.18 -4.83
C ASP A 85 -16.41 0.50 -5.55
N LEU A 86 -17.54 0.01 -5.04
CA LEU A 86 -18.87 0.43 -5.44
C LEU A 86 -19.63 0.86 -4.19
N TYR A 87 -19.71 2.16 -3.94
CA TYR A 87 -20.31 2.66 -2.72
C TYR A 87 -20.89 4.07 -2.88
N THR A 88 -21.69 4.50 -1.90
CA THR A 88 -22.22 5.87 -1.85
C THR A 88 -21.14 6.89 -1.57
N ARG A 89 -21.34 8.12 -2.05
CA ARG A 89 -20.48 9.28 -1.85
C ARG A 89 -21.20 10.35 -1.00
N PRO A 90 -20.46 11.30 -0.40
CA PRO A 90 -21.04 12.41 0.36
C PRO A 90 -21.68 13.50 -0.53
N VAL A 91 -22.33 13.08 -1.61
CA VAL A 91 -22.98 13.94 -2.61
C VAL A 91 -24.40 13.43 -2.82
N THR A 92 -25.38 14.32 -2.85
CA THR A 92 -26.78 13.97 -3.10
C THR A 92 -27.29 14.65 -4.38
N ASN A 93 -28.17 13.97 -5.11
CA ASN A 93 -28.86 14.60 -6.24
C ASN A 93 -30.00 15.54 -5.77
N ASP A 94 -30.69 16.17 -6.73
CA ASP A 94 -31.80 17.10 -6.48
C ASP A 94 -32.98 16.46 -5.72
N GLN A 95 -33.08 15.12 -5.73
CA GLN A 95 -34.08 14.35 -4.99
C GLN A 95 -33.61 13.94 -3.58
N GLY A 96 -32.42 14.38 -3.15
CA GLY A 96 -31.81 14.03 -1.86
C GLY A 96 -31.24 12.61 -1.78
N LYS A 97 -31.18 11.86 -2.89
CA LYS A 97 -30.59 10.51 -2.91
C LYS A 97 -29.07 10.57 -3.01
N LYS A 98 -28.37 9.74 -2.22
CA LYS A 98 -26.91 9.62 -2.26
C LYS A 98 -26.44 9.17 -3.65
N LEU A 99 -25.40 9.83 -4.17
CA LEU A 99 -24.67 9.44 -5.37
C LEU A 99 -23.94 8.12 -5.09
N TRP A 100 -24.08 7.14 -5.99
CA TRP A 100 -23.19 5.98 -6.01
C TRP A 100 -22.11 6.18 -7.05
N GLU A 101 -20.91 5.67 -6.82
CA GLU A 101 -19.89 5.60 -7.85
C GLU A 101 -19.23 4.23 -7.87
N LEU A 102 -19.01 3.70 -9.07
CA LEU A 102 -18.09 2.60 -9.33
C LEU A 102 -16.70 3.18 -9.57
N LEU A 103 -15.74 2.82 -8.75
CA LEU A 103 -14.32 3.10 -8.96
C LEU A 103 -13.58 1.79 -9.19
N VAL A 104 -12.74 1.78 -10.22
CA VAL A 104 -11.82 0.68 -10.51
C VAL A 104 -10.46 1.26 -10.84
N THR A 105 -9.42 0.79 -10.19
CA THR A 105 -8.03 1.11 -10.51
C THR A 105 -7.21 -0.17 -10.55
N ASP A 106 -6.10 -0.18 -11.26
CA ASP A 106 -5.11 -1.23 -11.05
C ASP A 106 -4.20 -0.91 -9.85
N SER A 107 -3.48 -1.91 -9.34
CA SER A 107 -2.67 -1.79 -8.11
C SER A 107 -1.42 -0.91 -8.23
N ASN A 108 -1.09 -0.40 -9.42
CA ASN A 108 -0.06 0.62 -9.60
C ASN A 108 -0.63 1.99 -10.05
N GLY A 109 -1.96 2.11 -10.12
CA GLY A 109 -2.65 3.38 -10.31
C GLY A 109 -2.58 3.95 -11.74
N VAL A 110 -2.08 3.20 -12.72
CA VAL A 110 -1.95 3.64 -14.12
C VAL A 110 -3.32 3.70 -14.81
N MET A 111 -4.15 2.68 -14.61
CA MET A 111 -5.51 2.60 -15.10
C MET A 111 -6.47 3.03 -13.99
N ARG A 112 -7.33 4.00 -14.29
CA ARG A 112 -8.40 4.45 -13.40
C ARG A 112 -9.70 4.60 -14.18
N HIS A 113 -10.78 4.09 -13.62
CA HIS A 113 -12.13 4.21 -14.13
C HIS A 113 -13.07 4.65 -13.01
N VAL A 114 -13.88 5.67 -13.28
CA VAL A 114 -14.93 6.15 -12.38
C VAL A 114 -16.22 6.33 -13.16
N GLU A 115 -17.32 5.82 -12.60
CA GLU A 115 -18.66 5.94 -13.19
C GLU A 115 -19.68 6.27 -12.09
N PRO A 116 -20.40 7.40 -12.18
CA PRO A 116 -21.54 7.67 -11.30
C PRO A 116 -22.73 6.79 -11.66
N LEU A 117 -23.39 6.24 -10.63
CA LEU A 117 -24.51 5.32 -10.78
C LEU A 117 -25.73 5.79 -9.97
N PRO A 118 -26.94 5.67 -10.52
CA PRO A 118 -28.16 5.79 -9.73
C PRO A 118 -28.34 4.54 -8.86
N SER A 119 -28.99 4.71 -7.69
CA SER A 119 -29.24 3.61 -6.75
C SER A 119 -30.02 2.43 -7.36
N SER A 120 -30.81 2.66 -8.41
CA SER A 120 -31.59 1.63 -9.12
C SER A 120 -30.72 0.65 -9.90
N LEU A 121 -29.48 1.02 -10.24
CA LEU A 121 -28.54 0.17 -10.98
C LEU A 121 -27.56 -0.57 -10.08
N ILE A 122 -27.70 -0.47 -8.76
CA ILE A 122 -26.82 -1.14 -7.80
C ILE A 122 -27.31 -2.58 -7.59
N ASN A 123 -26.84 -3.47 -8.45
CA ASN A 123 -27.05 -4.91 -8.34
C ASN A 123 -25.92 -5.68 -9.04
N SER A 124 -25.80 -6.96 -8.75
CA SER A 124 -24.70 -7.80 -9.24
C SER A 124 -24.68 -7.95 -10.76
N ARG A 125 -25.86 -7.98 -11.42
CA ARG A 125 -25.99 -8.10 -12.88
C ARG A 125 -25.43 -6.86 -13.58
N GLU A 126 -25.79 -5.67 -13.10
CA GLU A 126 -25.34 -4.41 -13.66
C GLU A 126 -23.86 -4.13 -13.38
N LEU A 127 -23.37 -4.52 -12.19
CA LEU A 127 -21.94 -4.47 -11.88
C LEU A 127 -21.15 -5.40 -12.82
N ARG A 128 -21.59 -6.64 -13.00
CA ARG A 128 -20.91 -7.61 -13.88
C ARG A 128 -20.75 -7.09 -15.30
N LYS A 129 -21.82 -6.57 -15.90
CA LYS A 129 -21.77 -6.01 -17.26
C LYS A 129 -20.73 -4.91 -17.38
N ARG A 130 -20.66 -4.02 -16.37
CA ARG A 130 -19.69 -2.92 -16.34
C ARG A 130 -18.27 -3.44 -16.22
N ILE A 131 -18.00 -4.33 -15.27
CA ILE A 131 -16.68 -4.90 -15.11
C ILE A 131 -16.26 -5.70 -16.35
N GLN A 132 -17.14 -6.49 -16.95
CA GLN A 132 -16.86 -7.18 -18.22
C GLN A 132 -16.47 -6.18 -19.32
N ALA A 133 -17.22 -5.09 -19.49
CA ALA A 133 -16.89 -4.05 -20.46
C ALA A 133 -15.53 -3.39 -20.18
N LEU A 134 -15.15 -3.24 -18.90
CA LEU A 134 -13.80 -2.80 -18.54
C LEU A 134 -12.73 -3.82 -18.93
N VAL A 135 -12.97 -5.10 -18.66
CA VAL A 135 -12.05 -6.20 -18.98
C VAL A 135 -11.85 -6.33 -20.49
N ASP A 136 -12.92 -6.18 -21.27
CA ASP A 136 -12.88 -6.33 -22.73
C ASP A 136 -12.03 -5.24 -23.42
N ARG A 137 -12.01 -4.03 -22.85
CA ARG A 137 -11.23 -2.90 -23.37
C ARG A 137 -9.86 -2.72 -22.72
N ALA A 138 -9.56 -3.48 -21.66
CA ALA A 138 -8.32 -3.32 -20.93
C ALA A 138 -7.12 -3.85 -21.72
N GLU A 139 -6.03 -3.08 -21.75
CA GLU A 139 -4.75 -3.53 -22.32
C GLU A 139 -4.20 -4.74 -21.55
N VAL A 140 -4.36 -4.73 -20.22
CA VAL A 140 -3.99 -5.82 -19.32
C VAL A 140 -5.26 -6.32 -18.64
N ARG A 141 -5.64 -7.56 -18.97
CA ARG A 141 -6.78 -8.21 -18.33
C ARG A 141 -6.45 -8.53 -16.87
N PRO A 142 -7.39 -8.32 -15.94
CA PRO A 142 -7.14 -8.62 -14.55
C PRO A 142 -7.09 -10.12 -14.30
N THR A 143 -6.15 -10.55 -13.46
CA THR A 143 -6.14 -11.88 -12.87
C THR A 143 -6.78 -11.90 -11.49
N GLN A 144 -6.77 -10.74 -10.81
CA GLN A 144 -7.32 -10.57 -9.45
C GLN A 144 -8.10 -9.26 -9.38
N VAL A 145 -9.22 -9.26 -8.66
CA VAL A 145 -9.99 -8.06 -8.29
C VAL A 145 -10.13 -8.01 -6.78
N ARG A 146 -9.55 -6.98 -6.16
CA ARG A 146 -9.57 -6.71 -4.73
C ARG A 146 -10.63 -5.68 -4.37
N PHE A 147 -11.24 -5.81 -3.20
CA PHE A 147 -12.16 -4.80 -2.65
C PHE A 147 -12.20 -4.90 -1.13
N PHE A 148 -12.53 -3.79 -0.46
CA PHE A 148 -12.44 -3.69 1.01
C PHE A 148 -13.78 -3.46 1.72
N ARG A 149 -14.87 -3.20 0.98
CA ARG A 149 -16.20 -2.93 1.58
C ARG A 149 -16.90 -4.22 1.97
N THR A 150 -16.94 -4.52 3.26
CA THR A 150 -17.62 -5.72 3.80
C THR A 150 -19.11 -5.71 3.44
N GLU A 151 -19.77 -4.55 3.48
CA GLU A 151 -21.20 -4.43 3.14
C GLU A 151 -21.51 -4.80 1.68
N MET A 152 -20.51 -4.68 0.80
CA MET A 152 -20.67 -4.97 -0.63
C MET A 152 -20.17 -6.36 -1.01
N GLN A 153 -19.62 -7.13 -0.08
CA GLN A 153 -18.94 -8.40 -0.35
C GLN A 153 -19.84 -9.42 -1.05
N ALA A 154 -21.06 -9.62 -0.59
CA ALA A 154 -21.99 -10.57 -1.20
C ALA A 154 -22.35 -10.16 -2.65
N MET A 155 -22.65 -8.87 -2.87
CA MET A 155 -23.04 -8.37 -4.18
C MET A 155 -21.87 -8.40 -5.17
N ILE A 156 -20.68 -7.94 -4.77
CA ILE A 156 -19.46 -7.99 -5.59
C ILE A 156 -19.06 -9.44 -5.88
N GLY A 157 -19.11 -10.31 -4.87
CA GLY A 157 -18.80 -11.73 -5.03
C GLY A 157 -19.66 -12.40 -6.11
N VAL A 158 -20.98 -12.17 -6.07
CA VAL A 158 -21.91 -12.70 -7.10
C VAL A 158 -21.69 -12.05 -8.47
N ALA A 159 -21.34 -10.76 -8.51
CA ALA A 159 -21.08 -10.08 -9.79
C ALA A 159 -19.87 -10.68 -10.50
N LEU A 160 -18.79 -10.92 -9.76
CA LEU A 160 -17.50 -11.34 -10.29
C LEU A 160 -17.35 -12.86 -10.43
N SER A 161 -18.21 -13.68 -9.82
CA SER A 161 -18.12 -15.15 -9.88
C SER A 161 -18.30 -15.75 -11.29
N GLU A 162 -18.90 -15.00 -12.21
CA GLU A 162 -19.06 -15.40 -13.62
C GLU A 162 -17.96 -14.83 -14.53
N LEU A 163 -17.01 -14.07 -13.98
CA LEU A 163 -15.87 -13.53 -14.72
C LEU A 163 -14.62 -14.40 -14.47
N PRO A 164 -13.70 -14.50 -15.44
CA PRO A 164 -12.47 -15.28 -15.28
C PRO A 164 -11.42 -14.52 -14.45
N VAL A 165 -11.79 -14.09 -13.24
CA VAL A 165 -10.94 -13.31 -12.31
C VAL A 165 -11.01 -13.88 -10.91
N LEU A 166 -9.90 -13.85 -10.17
CA LEU A 166 -9.90 -14.18 -8.75
C LEU A 166 -10.46 -13.00 -7.95
N THR A 167 -11.60 -13.21 -7.29
CA THR A 167 -12.22 -12.19 -6.44
C THR A 167 -11.68 -12.29 -5.02
N VAL A 168 -11.06 -11.22 -4.52
CA VAL A 168 -10.36 -11.23 -3.22
C VAL A 168 -10.84 -10.09 -2.32
N PRO A 169 -11.68 -10.37 -1.31
CA PRO A 169 -11.99 -9.41 -0.26
C PRO A 169 -10.72 -9.17 0.58
N THR A 170 -10.20 -7.95 0.56
CA THR A 170 -8.96 -7.61 1.26
C THR A 170 -8.88 -6.11 1.52
N ARG A 171 -8.25 -5.73 2.63
CA ARG A 171 -7.94 -4.32 2.93
C ARG A 171 -6.75 -3.78 2.12
N ARG A 172 -6.02 -4.65 1.41
CA ARG A 172 -4.86 -4.30 0.58
C ARG A 172 -5.24 -3.69 -0.77
N THR A 173 -6.03 -2.62 -0.72
CA THR A 173 -6.47 -1.81 -1.86
C THR A 173 -5.84 -0.42 -1.80
N TYR A 174 -4.51 -0.35 -1.77
CA TYR A 174 -3.78 0.87 -1.41
C TYR A 174 -4.01 2.01 -2.41
N GLU A 175 -3.95 1.72 -3.71
CA GLU A 175 -4.11 2.74 -4.74
C GLU A 175 -5.54 3.29 -4.79
N LEU A 176 -6.52 2.41 -4.66
CA LEU A 176 -7.93 2.77 -4.58
C LEU A 176 -8.23 3.63 -3.35
N ARG A 177 -7.66 3.28 -2.18
CA ARG A 177 -7.85 4.05 -0.94
C ARG A 177 -7.20 5.42 -1.05
N ASN A 178 -5.98 5.52 -1.57
CA ASN A 178 -5.32 6.79 -1.85
C ASN A 178 -6.15 7.65 -2.82
N TRP A 179 -6.70 7.04 -3.86
CA TRP A 179 -7.54 7.75 -4.83
C TRP A 179 -8.85 8.23 -4.21
N LEU A 180 -9.50 7.41 -3.38
CA LEU A 180 -10.71 7.80 -2.63
C LEU A 180 -10.43 8.95 -1.65
N GLU A 181 -9.31 8.92 -0.93
CA GLU A 181 -8.88 10.03 -0.06
C GLU A 181 -8.70 11.33 -0.85
N ALA A 182 -7.99 11.27 -1.98
CA ALA A 182 -7.81 12.44 -2.86
C ALA A 182 -9.16 12.97 -3.38
N ARG A 183 -10.09 12.09 -3.77
CA ARG A 183 -11.43 12.50 -4.22
C ARG A 183 -12.26 13.13 -3.09
N ASN A 184 -12.18 12.58 -1.88
CA ASN A 184 -12.83 13.14 -0.70
C ASN A 184 -12.31 14.54 -0.34
N ARG A 185 -11.02 14.80 -0.57
CA ARG A 185 -10.40 16.10 -0.34
C ARG A 185 -10.67 17.10 -1.46
N ASP A 186 -10.51 16.68 -2.71
CA ASP A 186 -10.34 17.61 -3.85
C ASP A 186 -11.54 17.62 -4.80
N VAL A 187 -12.34 16.54 -4.87
CA VAL A 187 -13.38 16.37 -5.88
C VAL A 187 -14.78 16.55 -5.30
N TYR A 188 -15.18 15.71 -4.34
CA TYR A 188 -16.56 15.75 -3.81
C TYR A 188 -16.94 17.10 -3.20
N PRO A 189 -16.05 17.83 -2.49
CA PRO A 189 -16.38 19.15 -1.97
C PRO A 189 -16.77 20.19 -3.03
N THR A 190 -16.33 20.00 -4.27
CA THR A 190 -16.65 20.89 -5.40
C THR A 190 -17.92 20.52 -6.14
N MET A 191 -18.51 19.35 -5.85
CA MET A 191 -19.69 18.86 -6.56
C MET A 191 -20.98 19.50 -6.02
N PRO A 192 -21.94 19.84 -6.90
CA PRO A 192 -23.28 20.23 -6.47
C PRO A 192 -23.91 19.13 -5.61
N GLY A 193 -24.53 19.53 -4.49
CA GLY A 193 -25.16 18.59 -3.58
C GLY A 193 -24.22 17.89 -2.59
N TYR A 194 -22.95 18.31 -2.49
CA TYR A 194 -22.04 17.85 -1.43
C TYR A 194 -22.61 18.12 -0.04
N LYS A 195 -22.55 17.12 0.84
CA LYS A 195 -23.00 17.17 2.22
C LYS A 195 -21.83 16.81 3.15
N PRO A 196 -21.17 17.80 3.79
CA PRO A 196 -20.06 17.54 4.72
C PRO A 196 -20.42 16.54 5.83
N ALA A 197 -21.66 16.58 6.32
CA ALA A 197 -22.14 15.65 7.34
C ALA A 197 -22.08 14.17 6.91
N LEU A 198 -22.31 13.88 5.62
CA LEU A 198 -22.21 12.50 5.11
C LEU A 198 -20.74 12.04 5.00
N ALA A 199 -19.82 12.97 4.68
CA ALA A 199 -18.40 12.66 4.64
C ALA A 199 -17.86 12.39 6.05
N GLU A 200 -18.36 13.13 7.05
CA GLU A 200 -18.03 12.91 8.45
C GLU A 200 -18.62 11.60 8.97
N GLU A 201 -19.87 11.27 8.62
CA GLU A 201 -20.49 9.98 8.94
C GLU A 201 -19.68 8.80 8.38
N GLU A 202 -19.16 8.91 7.16
CA GLU A 202 -18.31 7.88 6.57
C GLU A 202 -16.95 7.75 7.28
N ARG A 203 -16.33 8.88 7.66
CA ARG A 203 -15.05 8.89 8.39
C ARG A 203 -15.18 8.44 9.85
N ALA A 204 -16.29 8.78 10.50
CA ALA A 204 -16.59 8.40 11.87
C ALA A 204 -17.16 6.98 11.98
N ARG A 205 -17.33 6.26 10.87
CA ARG A 205 -17.76 4.87 10.89
C ARG A 205 -16.74 4.07 11.70
N PRO A 206 -17.17 3.41 12.79
CA PRO A 206 -16.24 2.65 13.61
C PRO A 206 -15.61 1.56 12.77
N ALA A 207 -14.32 1.29 13.02
CA ALA A 207 -13.69 0.09 12.51
C ALA A 207 -14.54 -1.12 12.93
N LEU A 208 -14.58 -2.15 12.07
CA LEU A 208 -15.28 -3.38 12.41
C LEU A 208 -14.67 -3.95 13.69
N ASP A 209 -15.49 -4.12 14.72
CA ASP A 209 -15.08 -4.80 15.95
C ASP A 209 -14.83 -6.28 15.59
N ARG A 210 -13.56 -6.64 15.54
CA ARG A 210 -13.09 -7.97 15.20
C ARG A 210 -12.66 -8.61 16.52
N GLN A 211 -13.20 -9.78 16.83
CA GLN A 211 -12.72 -10.52 17.99
C GLN A 211 -11.45 -11.27 17.60
N PRO A 212 -10.30 -11.04 18.25
CA PRO A 212 -9.07 -11.74 17.90
C PRO A 212 -9.25 -13.26 18.08
N VAL A 213 -8.95 -14.02 17.04
CA VAL A 213 -8.93 -15.49 17.08
C VAL A 213 -7.51 -15.99 17.27
N LYS A 214 -7.36 -17.22 17.78
CA LYS A 214 -6.05 -17.83 17.98
C LYS A 214 -5.29 -17.92 16.65
N MET A 215 -4.08 -17.38 16.62
CA MET A 215 -3.19 -17.50 15.48
C MET A 215 -2.76 -18.96 15.25
N PRO A 216 -2.84 -19.49 14.00
CA PRO A 216 -2.35 -20.81 13.64
C PRO A 216 -0.87 -20.98 14.00
N ASP A 217 -0.50 -22.15 14.52
CA ASP A 217 0.86 -22.40 15.02
C ASP A 217 1.93 -22.27 13.91
N ALA A 218 1.56 -22.60 12.66
CA ALA A 218 2.42 -22.43 11.49
C ALA A 218 2.88 -20.97 11.29
N LEU A 219 2.03 -19.99 11.61
CA LEU A 219 2.30 -18.57 11.41
C LEU A 219 3.03 -17.93 12.60
N ARG A 220 3.27 -18.67 13.69
CA ARG A 220 3.97 -18.13 14.87
C ARG A 220 5.48 -18.15 14.67
N GLY A 221 6.13 -17.03 14.99
CA GLY A 221 7.59 -16.96 15.13
C GLY A 221 8.06 -17.34 16.54
N ASP A 222 9.37 -17.30 16.75
CA ASP A 222 10.02 -17.67 18.01
C ASP A 222 10.11 -16.46 18.95
N LYS A 223 10.50 -15.29 18.41
CA LYS A 223 10.53 -14.01 19.12
C LYS A 223 10.11 -12.88 18.19
N TRP A 224 9.78 -11.73 18.76
CA TRP A 224 9.44 -10.53 18.01
C TRP A 224 9.98 -9.28 18.70
N ALA A 225 10.10 -8.19 17.94
CA ALA A 225 10.49 -6.87 18.42
C ALA A 225 9.85 -5.79 17.55
N PHE A 226 9.60 -4.61 18.14
CA PHE A 226 9.30 -3.42 17.36
C PHE A 226 10.60 -2.81 16.83
N VAL A 227 10.60 -2.41 15.57
CA VAL A 227 11.74 -1.84 14.85
C VAL A 227 11.26 -0.66 14.01
N GLU A 228 12.18 0.11 13.44
CA GLU A 228 11.86 1.22 12.55
C GLU A 228 12.85 1.26 11.39
N LEU A 229 12.38 1.72 10.22
CA LEU A 229 13.20 2.00 9.03
C LEU A 229 12.86 3.40 8.53
N LEU A 230 13.78 4.07 7.85
CA LEU A 230 13.47 5.37 7.26
C LEU A 230 12.66 5.19 5.97
N LEU A 231 11.68 6.07 5.73
CA LEU A 231 10.86 6.03 4.52
C LEU A 231 11.69 6.08 3.23
N GLY A 232 12.84 6.79 3.26
CA GLY A 232 13.80 6.83 2.16
C GLY A 232 14.41 5.47 1.78
N GLU A 233 14.40 4.49 2.68
CA GLU A 233 14.86 3.12 2.39
C GLU A 233 13.87 2.34 1.49
N LEU A 234 12.61 2.79 1.44
CA LEU A 234 11.52 2.17 0.69
C LEU A 234 11.13 2.97 -0.58
N ARG A 235 11.74 4.14 -0.79
CA ARG A 235 11.29 5.13 -1.78
C ARG A 235 12.38 5.47 -2.79
N GLY A 236 11.95 5.63 -4.04
CA GLY A 236 12.80 6.15 -5.10
C GLY A 236 13.70 5.10 -5.74
N PRO A 237 14.54 5.52 -6.72
CA PRO A 237 15.36 4.61 -7.53
C PRO A 237 16.52 3.98 -6.76
N ASP A 238 16.94 4.61 -5.66
CA ASP A 238 18.05 4.17 -4.81
C ASP A 238 17.56 3.53 -3.50
N ALA A 239 16.30 3.09 -3.46
CA ALA A 239 15.72 2.41 -2.31
C ALA A 239 16.57 1.18 -1.95
N SER A 240 16.95 1.06 -0.68
CA SER A 240 17.71 -0.09 -0.17
C SER A 240 16.84 -1.34 -0.02
N ILE A 241 15.51 -1.18 0.04
CA ILE A 241 14.53 -2.27 0.18
C ILE A 241 13.55 -2.19 -0.98
N ASP A 242 13.52 -3.23 -1.80
CA ASP A 242 12.63 -3.32 -2.95
C ASP A 242 12.16 -4.76 -3.19
N SER A 243 11.34 -4.97 -4.22
CA SER A 243 10.81 -6.29 -4.55
C SER A 243 11.87 -7.37 -4.86
N SER A 244 13.13 -6.99 -5.12
CA SER A 244 14.21 -7.92 -5.46
C SER A 244 14.92 -8.51 -4.23
N ASN A 245 14.82 -7.86 -3.07
CA ASN A 245 15.60 -8.23 -1.88
C ASN A 245 14.78 -8.52 -0.61
N ILE A 246 13.45 -8.50 -0.71
CA ILE A 246 12.54 -8.77 0.42
C ILE A 246 12.28 -10.26 0.70
N GLY A 247 12.76 -11.16 -0.18
CA GLY A 247 12.38 -12.57 -0.13
C GLY A 247 10.88 -12.75 -0.39
N PHE A 248 10.16 -13.28 0.59
CA PHE A 248 8.71 -13.43 0.55
C PHE A 248 7.98 -12.13 0.89
N GLY A 249 6.76 -11.96 0.37
CA GLY A 249 5.89 -10.85 0.75
C GLY A 249 5.69 -9.83 -0.36
N ASN A 250 5.50 -8.56 0.01
CA ASN A 250 5.07 -7.55 -0.95
C ASN A 250 5.42 -6.14 -0.48
N ILE A 251 5.88 -5.33 -1.42
CA ILE A 251 6.06 -3.89 -1.28
C ILE A 251 5.23 -3.20 -2.37
N PHE A 252 4.59 -2.09 -2.02
CA PHE A 252 3.89 -1.21 -2.95
C PHE A 252 4.63 0.13 -3.02
N SER A 253 4.45 0.89 -4.11
CA SER A 253 5.11 2.19 -4.24
C SER A 253 4.58 3.17 -3.19
N VAL A 254 5.50 3.82 -2.48
CA VAL A 254 5.23 4.88 -1.50
C VAL A 254 5.52 6.27 -2.07
N ASP A 255 5.76 6.39 -3.37
CA ASP A 255 6.16 7.65 -4.02
C ASP A 255 5.04 8.70 -3.97
N SER A 256 3.78 8.27 -3.91
CA SER A 256 2.61 9.13 -3.83
C SER A 256 2.32 9.64 -2.42
N ILE A 257 3.03 9.15 -1.40
CA ILE A 257 2.80 9.48 0.00
C ILE A 257 3.58 10.75 0.35
N ASP A 258 2.87 11.82 0.63
CA ASP A 258 3.47 13.11 1.00
C ASP A 258 4.01 13.10 2.45
N LEU A 259 5.21 12.55 2.62
CA LEU A 259 5.97 12.45 3.87
C LEU A 259 7.49 12.59 3.58
N PRO A 260 8.29 13.20 4.47
CA PRO A 260 9.74 13.25 4.32
C PRO A 260 10.42 11.87 4.31
N ASP A 261 11.52 11.73 3.59
CA ASP A 261 12.28 10.45 3.56
C ASP A 261 12.92 10.10 4.91
N THR A 262 13.07 11.08 5.80
CA THR A 262 13.53 10.90 7.18
C THR A 262 12.43 10.43 8.13
N THR A 263 11.19 10.25 7.66
CA THR A 263 10.09 9.76 8.49
C THR A 263 10.36 8.30 8.89
N PRO A 264 10.36 7.98 10.20
CA PRO A 264 10.41 6.60 10.66
C PRO A 264 9.14 5.86 10.27
N VAL A 265 9.31 4.69 9.66
CA VAL A 265 8.25 3.73 9.35
C VAL A 265 8.37 2.61 10.38
N PRO A 266 7.41 2.45 11.29
CA PRO A 266 7.47 1.39 12.30
C PRO A 266 7.29 0.00 11.69
N GLY A 267 7.88 -1.00 12.33
CA GLY A 267 7.79 -2.37 11.90
C GLY A 267 7.72 -3.36 13.06
N LEU A 268 7.16 -4.53 12.75
CA LEU A 268 7.18 -5.71 13.60
C LEU A 268 8.17 -6.72 13.01
N LEU A 269 9.31 -6.89 13.67
CA LEU A 269 10.29 -7.90 13.31
C LEU A 269 9.94 -9.21 14.01
N ILE A 270 9.82 -10.29 13.25
CA ILE A 270 9.56 -11.65 13.72
C ILE A 270 10.81 -12.48 13.42
N THR A 271 11.36 -13.12 14.45
CA THR A 271 12.50 -14.04 14.30
C THR A 271 12.03 -15.47 14.42
N SER A 272 12.60 -16.38 13.62
CA SER A 272 12.38 -17.81 13.78
C SER A 272 13.51 -18.64 13.20
N GLN A 273 13.86 -19.76 13.85
CA GLN A 273 14.78 -20.75 13.27
C GLN A 273 14.27 -21.30 11.93
N ARG A 274 12.96 -21.24 11.69
CA ARG A 274 12.28 -21.59 10.43
C ARG A 274 11.77 -20.35 9.68
N ALA A 275 12.56 -19.28 9.67
CA ALA A 275 12.19 -18.00 9.05
C ALA A 275 11.69 -18.10 7.61
N GLU A 276 12.38 -18.88 6.76
CA GLU A 276 11.98 -19.05 5.36
C GLU A 276 10.66 -19.83 5.20
N PRO A 277 10.47 -21.01 5.83
CA PRO A 277 9.15 -21.65 5.88
C PRO A 277 8.04 -20.76 6.46
N LEU A 278 8.33 -20.02 7.53
CA LEU A 278 7.39 -19.10 8.14
C LEU A 278 6.96 -18.01 7.16
N ALA A 279 7.93 -17.38 6.47
CA ALA A 279 7.66 -16.33 5.51
C ALA A 279 6.88 -16.83 4.28
N ALA A 280 7.15 -18.05 3.83
CA ALA A 280 6.37 -18.72 2.79
C ALA A 280 4.91 -18.95 3.23
N TRP A 281 4.68 -19.43 4.45
CA TRP A 281 3.32 -19.60 4.99
C TRP A 281 2.59 -18.27 5.17
N MET A 282 3.27 -17.24 5.66
CA MET A 282 2.71 -15.89 5.77
C MET A 282 2.34 -15.28 4.42
N SER A 283 3.06 -15.60 3.34
CA SER A 283 2.74 -15.14 1.98
C SER A 283 1.41 -15.69 1.45
N GLY A 284 0.96 -16.83 1.97
CA GLY A 284 -0.37 -17.38 1.67
C GLY A 284 -1.51 -16.64 2.38
N THR A 285 -1.19 -15.67 3.24
CA THR A 285 -2.17 -14.88 3.99
C THR A 285 -2.28 -13.46 3.43
N GLU A 286 -3.47 -12.87 3.48
CA GLU A 286 -3.71 -11.49 3.08
C GLU A 286 -3.38 -10.52 4.21
N LEU A 287 -2.11 -10.44 4.65
CA LEU A 287 -1.68 -9.51 5.72
C LEU A 287 -2.08 -8.07 5.39
N ALA A 288 -2.89 -7.48 6.25
CA ALA A 288 -3.46 -6.15 6.07
C ALA A 288 -2.75 -5.10 6.94
N SER A 289 -2.58 -5.39 8.23
CA SER A 289 -1.92 -4.48 9.19
C SER A 289 -1.53 -5.18 10.50
N VAL A 290 -0.80 -4.46 11.34
CA VAL A 290 -0.59 -4.77 12.75
C VAL A 290 -1.46 -3.83 13.58
N SER A 291 -2.16 -4.36 14.58
CA SER A 291 -3.00 -3.60 15.51
C SER A 291 -2.67 -3.95 16.96
N ALA A 292 -2.83 -3.00 17.88
CA ALA A 292 -2.61 -3.22 19.30
C ALA A 292 -3.79 -2.67 20.13
N ASP A 293 -4.34 -3.50 21.01
CA ASP A 293 -5.27 -3.09 22.05
C ASP A 293 -4.47 -2.93 23.35
N LEU A 294 -4.18 -1.68 23.71
CA LEU A 294 -3.34 -1.35 24.87
C LEU A 294 -4.06 -1.58 26.21
N GLU A 295 -5.40 -1.53 26.22
CA GLU A 295 -6.20 -1.78 27.41
C GLU A 295 -6.16 -3.27 27.76
N ARG A 296 -6.45 -4.12 26.76
CA ARG A 296 -6.36 -5.59 26.89
C ARG A 296 -4.92 -6.08 26.95
N GLY A 297 -3.97 -5.31 26.43
CA GLY A 297 -2.57 -5.70 26.29
C GLY A 297 -2.40 -6.77 25.23
N ASP A 298 -3.05 -6.62 24.08
CA ASP A 298 -3.06 -7.61 23.01
C ASP A 298 -2.48 -7.00 21.72
N LEU A 299 -1.53 -7.70 21.09
CA LEU A 299 -0.98 -7.38 19.78
C LEU A 299 -1.55 -8.36 18.76
N SER A 300 -2.04 -7.84 17.63
CA SER A 300 -2.77 -8.62 16.64
C SER A 300 -2.27 -8.40 15.22
N LEU A 301 -2.40 -9.45 14.40
CA LEU A 301 -2.21 -9.38 12.96
C LEU A 301 -3.56 -9.39 12.26
N GLU A 302 -3.79 -8.35 11.47
CA GLU A 302 -4.99 -8.14 10.68
C GLU A 302 -4.82 -8.83 9.32
N VAL A 303 -5.76 -9.70 8.93
CA VAL A 303 -5.70 -10.50 7.70
C VAL A 303 -7.00 -10.38 6.91
N GLY A 304 -6.89 -10.21 5.61
CA GLY A 304 -8.03 -10.07 4.70
C GLY A 304 -8.91 -8.87 5.07
N ILE A 305 -10.22 -9.10 5.13
CA ILE A 305 -11.22 -8.06 5.38
C ILE A 305 -11.69 -8.01 6.84
N ASP A 306 -11.83 -9.17 7.50
CA ASP A 306 -12.53 -9.35 8.78
C ASP A 306 -11.78 -10.23 9.79
N THR A 307 -10.63 -10.81 9.42
CA THR A 307 -9.91 -11.72 10.31
C THR A 307 -8.85 -10.98 11.10
N GLN A 308 -8.84 -11.19 12.42
CA GLN A 308 -7.82 -10.67 13.32
C GLN A 308 -7.24 -11.84 14.12
N TYR A 309 -5.93 -12.06 13.99
CA TYR A 309 -5.22 -13.07 14.76
C TYR A 309 -4.54 -12.46 15.98
N MET A 310 -4.78 -13.05 17.15
CA MET A 310 -4.03 -12.76 18.36
C MET A 310 -2.58 -13.20 18.18
N PHE A 311 -1.67 -12.25 18.04
CA PHE A 311 -0.26 -12.51 17.76
C PHE A 311 0.54 -12.67 19.05
N ALA A 312 0.43 -11.70 19.96
CA ALA A 312 1.13 -11.72 21.24
C ALA A 312 0.34 -10.99 22.32
N ARG A 313 0.64 -11.32 23.58
CA ARG A 313 0.16 -10.57 24.74
C ARG A 313 1.29 -9.69 25.28
N LEU A 314 0.94 -8.46 25.61
CA LEU A 314 1.78 -7.41 26.17
C LEU A 314 1.66 -7.48 27.70
N TRP A 315 2.55 -8.27 28.31
CA TRP A 315 2.46 -8.67 29.72
C TRP A 315 2.89 -7.56 30.69
N ASP A 316 3.91 -6.81 30.30
CA ASP A 316 4.50 -5.76 31.14
C ASP A 316 4.24 -4.36 30.58
N LEU A 317 4.53 -3.34 31.40
CA LEU A 317 4.31 -1.94 31.06
C LEU A 317 5.20 -1.50 29.90
N THR A 318 6.44 -2.01 29.84
CA THR A 318 7.40 -1.65 28.79
C THR A 318 6.91 -2.09 27.41
N GLN A 319 6.42 -3.32 27.27
CA GLN A 319 5.82 -3.83 26.03
C GLN A 319 4.60 -3.01 25.61
N ARG A 320 3.80 -2.53 26.58
CA ARG A 320 2.65 -1.66 26.29
C ARG A 320 3.09 -0.27 25.85
N GLU A 321 4.14 0.29 26.45
CA GLU A 321 4.72 1.57 26.04
C GLU A 321 5.34 1.50 24.64
N GLU A 322 6.04 0.43 24.33
CA GLU A 322 6.60 0.16 22.99
C GLU A 322 5.48 -0.03 21.96
N ALA A 323 4.45 -0.81 22.26
CA ALA A 323 3.29 -0.95 21.38
C ALA A 323 2.57 0.40 21.19
N ALA A 324 2.46 1.22 22.23
CA ALA A 324 1.91 2.57 22.11
C ALA A 324 2.78 3.48 21.23
N ALA A 325 4.11 3.35 21.32
CA ALA A 325 5.05 4.07 20.45
C ALA A 325 4.92 3.62 18.99
N PHE A 326 4.87 2.30 18.75
CA PHE A 326 4.60 1.73 17.43
C PHE A 326 3.29 2.28 16.84
N MET A 327 2.18 2.24 17.59
CA MET A 327 0.90 2.76 17.09
C MET A 327 0.91 4.29 16.84
N ARG A 328 1.67 5.06 17.64
CA ARG A 328 1.89 6.50 17.37
C ARG A 328 2.68 6.71 16.08
N GLY A 329 3.79 6.01 15.92
CA GLY A 329 4.62 6.05 14.71
C GLY A 329 3.83 5.66 13.46
N CYS A 330 2.95 4.65 13.55
CA CYS A 330 2.09 4.26 12.44
C CYS A 330 1.20 5.43 12.00
N ARG A 331 0.59 6.16 12.95
CA ARG A 331 -0.23 7.35 12.62
C ARG A 331 0.60 8.48 12.01
N GLU A 332 1.79 8.75 12.56
CA GLU A 332 2.72 9.76 12.05
C GLU A 332 3.20 9.43 10.62
N ALA A 333 3.40 8.14 10.33
CA ALA A 333 3.70 7.61 9.00
C ALA A 333 2.45 7.42 8.12
N ARG A 334 1.31 8.06 8.44
CA ARG A 334 0.03 7.97 7.69
C ARG A 334 -0.48 6.54 7.50
N GLY A 335 -0.35 5.74 8.55
CA GLY A 335 -0.73 4.34 8.61
C GLY A 335 0.31 3.37 8.08
N LEU A 336 1.42 3.84 7.51
CA LEU A 336 2.50 2.99 7.00
C LEU A 336 3.20 2.26 8.15
N HIS A 337 3.43 0.97 7.94
CA HIS A 337 4.22 0.13 8.81
C HIS A 337 4.62 -1.14 8.05
N PHE A 338 5.48 -1.98 8.63
CA PHE A 338 5.88 -3.22 7.99
C PHE A 338 5.92 -4.42 8.94
N ILE A 339 5.96 -5.61 8.35
CA ILE A 339 6.33 -6.85 9.05
C ILE A 339 7.57 -7.41 8.35
N ALA A 340 8.56 -7.80 9.12
CA ALA A 340 9.77 -8.46 8.62
C ALA A 340 9.96 -9.81 9.30
N VAL A 341 10.48 -10.79 8.57
CA VAL A 341 10.80 -12.13 9.08
C VAL A 341 12.28 -12.43 8.84
N GLN A 342 13.01 -12.79 9.90
CA GLN A 342 14.45 -13.09 9.87
C GLN A 342 14.79 -14.33 10.70
N GLN A 343 15.97 -14.91 10.52
CA GLN A 343 16.39 -16.08 11.30
C GLN A 343 16.76 -15.72 12.75
N SER A 344 17.41 -14.59 12.94
CA SER A 344 17.75 -14.01 14.25
C SER A 344 17.78 -12.48 14.14
N LEU A 345 17.89 -11.78 15.28
CA LEU A 345 18.05 -10.32 15.30
C LEU A 345 19.41 -9.87 14.72
N GLU A 346 20.40 -10.76 14.70
CA GLU A 346 21.74 -10.50 14.18
C GLU A 346 21.88 -10.81 12.69
N ASP A 347 20.85 -11.44 12.10
CA ASP A 347 20.86 -11.81 10.70
C ASP A 347 20.61 -10.58 9.82
N ASN A 348 21.49 -10.41 8.83
CA ASN A 348 21.38 -9.34 7.84
C ASN A 348 20.36 -9.68 6.74
N GLY A 349 19.91 -10.95 6.64
CA GLY A 349 19.01 -11.41 5.59
C GLY A 349 17.53 -11.45 5.99
N VAL A 350 16.71 -10.61 5.36
CA VAL A 350 15.24 -10.73 5.45
C VAL A 350 14.77 -11.93 4.62
N LYS A 351 13.97 -12.79 5.23
CA LYS A 351 13.31 -13.92 4.55
C LYS A 351 11.91 -13.58 4.07
N GLY A 352 11.25 -12.62 4.72
CA GLY A 352 10.02 -12.03 4.21
C GLY A 352 9.79 -10.60 4.71
N PHE A 353 9.21 -9.77 3.87
CA PHE A 353 8.86 -8.38 4.16
C PHE A 353 7.50 -8.03 3.57
N TRP A 354 6.64 -7.42 4.39
CA TRP A 354 5.35 -6.90 3.96
C TRP A 354 5.29 -5.43 4.34
N LEU A 355 5.26 -4.55 3.36
CA LEU A 355 4.87 -3.17 3.58
C LEU A 355 3.34 -3.12 3.65
N LEU A 356 2.83 -2.50 4.71
CA LEU A 356 1.42 -2.43 5.05
C LEU A 356 1.00 -0.98 5.24
N ARG A 357 -0.29 -0.73 5.10
CA ARG A 357 -0.87 0.57 5.43
C ARG A 357 -2.25 0.39 6.02
N ASN A 358 -2.43 0.89 7.22
CA ASN A 358 -3.74 0.90 7.87
C ASN A 358 -4.43 2.24 7.61
N TYR A 359 -5.58 2.21 6.95
CA TYR A 359 -6.44 3.38 6.74
C TYR A 359 -7.54 3.53 7.80
N GLU A 360 -7.56 2.65 8.80
CA GLU A 360 -8.49 2.64 9.93
C GLU A 360 -7.82 3.11 11.25
N ALA A 361 -6.55 3.58 11.19
CA ALA A 361 -5.68 3.83 12.36
C ALA A 361 -5.81 5.22 13.01
#